data_AF-A0A654CPR4-F1
#
_entry.id   AF-A0A654CPR4-F1
#
_cell.length_a   1.000
_cell.length_b   1.000
_cell.length_c   1.000
_cell.angle_alpha   90.00
_cell.angle_beta   90.00
_cell.angle_gamma   90.00
#
_symmetry.space_group_name_H-M   'P 1'
#
loop_
_entity.id
_entity.type
_entity.pdbx_description
1 polymer ?
#
loop_
_entity_poly.entity_id
_entity_poly.type
_entity_poly.pdbx_seq_one_letter_code
_entity_poly.pdbx_strand_id
1 'polypeptide(L)'
;MGRQATDVDAQIQLLKDRGLYIDDDEKAKEYLLDIGYYRLGFYWHYFEVDENHNLREGISLDDIIKLYYFDVDLRNLLGKYLYRIEVHFRTQVVYHVSNHYLQSPTWFNDPRVVHAPFIQKLPKIYTINLNLKMFLYEIIMLNILTISMHRPGKRWNFLHLVRYIPFLKI
;
A
#
# COMPACT_ATOMS: atom_id res chain seq x y z
N MET A 1 -6.95 15.51 11.21
CA MET A 1 -5.78 16.25 11.72
C MET A 1 -4.65 16.09 10.71
N GLY A 2 -4.06 17.19 10.25
CA GLY A 2 -3.06 17.23 9.18
C GLY A 2 -3.03 18.62 8.55
N ARG A 3 -2.73 19.64 9.36
CA ARG A 3 -2.61 21.03 8.89
C ARG A 3 -1.19 21.59 9.09
N GLN A 4 -0.39 20.97 9.95
CA GLN A 4 0.98 21.39 10.25
C GLN A 4 1.88 20.16 10.33
N ALA A 5 3.10 20.31 9.85
CA ALA A 5 4.16 19.32 10.05
C ALA A 5 4.57 19.31 11.52
N THR A 6 4.76 18.13 12.08
CA THR A 6 5.33 17.94 13.41
C THR A 6 6.75 17.43 13.26
N ASP A 7 7.67 17.88 14.11
CA ASP A 7 8.99 17.28 14.22
C ASP A 7 8.93 15.89 14.87
N VAL A 8 10.05 15.18 14.86
CA VAL A 8 10.14 13.79 15.34
C VAL A 8 10.06 13.72 16.86
N ASP A 9 10.60 14.69 17.58
CA ASP A 9 10.53 14.75 19.04
C ASP A 9 9.06 14.89 19.51
N ALA A 10 8.29 15.77 18.87
CA ALA A 10 6.87 15.94 19.11
C ALA A 10 6.06 14.69 18.75
N GLN A 11 6.47 13.95 17.72
CA GLN A 11 5.86 12.66 17.39
C GLN A 11 6.10 11.61 18.47
N ILE A 12 7.33 11.50 18.98
CA ILE A 12 7.70 10.58 20.06
C ILE A 12 6.93 10.92 21.32
N GLN A 13 6.87 12.19 21.71
CA GLN A 13 6.14 12.62 22.89
C GLN A 13 4.65 12.28 22.77
N LEU A 14 4.04 12.55 21.60
CA LEU A 14 2.64 12.19 21.36
C LEU A 14 2.38 10.68 21.46
N LEU A 15 3.32 9.85 21.02
CA LEU A 15 3.20 8.39 21.12
C LEU A 15 3.30 7.93 22.58
N LYS A 16 4.21 8.52 23.37
CA LYS A 16 4.31 8.28 24.82
C LYS A 16 3.04 8.70 25.55
N ASP A 17 2.51 9.88 25.24
CA ASP A 17 1.27 10.41 25.84
C ASP A 17 0.06 9.51 25.54
N ARG A 18 0.07 8.83 24.40
CA ARG A 18 -0.94 7.83 24.00
C ARG A 18 -0.71 6.45 24.60
N GLY A 19 0.33 6.25 25.39
CA GLY A 19 0.61 4.99 26.07
C GLY A 19 1.55 4.04 25.33
N LEU A 20 2.24 4.50 24.27
CA LEU A 20 3.31 3.69 23.66
C LEU A 20 4.55 3.69 24.56
N TYR A 21 5.03 2.51 24.94
CA TYR A 21 6.29 2.40 25.65
C TYR A 21 7.47 2.56 24.69
N ILE A 22 8.30 3.56 24.94
CA ILE A 22 9.53 3.87 24.20
C ILE A 22 10.67 3.93 25.21
N ASP A 23 11.60 2.98 25.10
CA ASP A 23 12.74 2.83 26.01
C ASP A 23 13.93 3.71 25.62
N ASP A 24 14.12 3.93 24.32
CA ASP A 24 15.21 4.73 23.74
C ASP A 24 14.66 5.70 22.69
N ASP A 25 14.68 6.99 23.02
CA ASP A 25 14.16 8.05 22.16
C ASP A 25 15.03 8.28 20.92
N GLU A 26 16.34 8.10 21.01
CA GLU A 26 17.23 8.28 19.85
C GLU A 26 16.99 7.15 18.84
N LYS A 27 16.84 5.91 19.33
CA LYS A 27 16.45 4.78 18.47
C LYS A 27 15.05 4.96 17.88
N ALA A 28 14.11 5.53 18.64
CA ALA A 28 12.79 5.86 18.11
C ALA A 28 12.85 6.91 16.99
N LYS A 29 13.74 7.91 17.09
CA LYS A 29 13.96 8.89 16.02
C LYS A 29 14.47 8.22 14.75
N GLU A 30 15.44 7.32 14.86
CA GLU A 30 15.97 6.58 13.72
C GLU A 30 14.84 5.84 12.99
N TYR A 31 14.00 5.09 13.70
CA TYR A 31 12.86 4.39 13.10
C TYR A 31 11.83 5.32 12.46
N LEU A 32 11.50 6.43 13.12
CA LEU A 32 10.53 7.40 12.59
C LEU A 32 11.05 8.14 11.36
N LEU A 33 12.36 8.40 11.28
CA LEU A 33 13.01 9.02 10.13
C LEU A 33 13.21 8.05 8.96
N ASP A 34 13.49 6.77 9.23
CA ASP A 34 13.67 5.74 8.21
C ASP A 34 12.33 5.25 7.63
N ILE A 35 11.39 4.86 8.50
CA ILE A 35 10.13 4.22 8.11
C ILE A 35 9.02 5.25 7.91
N GLY A 36 8.99 6.29 8.74
CA GLY A 36 7.98 7.35 8.72
C GLY A 36 6.82 7.11 9.70
N TYR A 37 6.46 8.17 10.45
CA TYR A 37 5.35 8.16 11.41
C TYR A 37 4.03 7.61 10.83
N TYR A 38 3.62 8.09 9.66
CA TYR A 38 2.35 7.65 9.06
C TYR A 38 2.38 6.19 8.62
N ARG A 39 3.55 5.67 8.22
CA ARG A 39 3.70 4.27 7.81
C ARG A 39 3.59 3.37 9.04
N LEU A 40 4.36 3.66 10.08
CA LEU A 40 4.27 2.94 11.36
C LEU A 40 2.88 3.08 12.01
N GLY A 41 2.17 4.17 11.70
CA GLY A 41 0.79 4.39 12.11
C GLY A 41 -0.20 3.33 11.73
N PHE A 42 -0.02 2.65 10.60
CA PHE A 42 -0.88 1.52 10.24
C PHE A 42 -0.66 0.31 11.14
N TYR A 43 0.50 0.19 11.76
CA TYR A 43 0.89 -0.96 12.57
C TYR A 43 0.52 -0.78 14.04
N TRP A 44 0.65 0.42 14.61
CA TRP A 44 0.14 0.68 15.96
C TRP A 44 -1.38 0.86 16.02
N HIS A 45 -2.05 1.16 14.89
CA HIS A 45 -3.51 1.31 14.84
C HIS A 45 -4.25 0.07 15.35
N TYR A 46 -3.71 -1.13 15.15
CA TYR A 46 -4.29 -2.38 15.66
C TYR A 46 -4.33 -2.48 17.19
N PHE A 47 -3.55 -1.64 17.87
CA PHE A 47 -3.45 -1.59 19.33
C PHE A 47 -4.15 -0.36 19.92
N GLU A 48 -4.80 0.47 19.09
CA GLU A 48 -5.61 1.58 19.56
C GLU A 48 -6.89 1.07 20.25
N VAL A 49 -7.24 1.64 21.40
CA VAL A 49 -8.39 1.23 22.21
C VAL A 49 -9.58 2.18 22.13
N ASP A 50 -9.39 3.40 21.61
CA ASP A 50 -10.42 4.43 21.55
C ASP A 50 -10.28 5.36 20.33
N GLU A 51 -11.24 6.30 20.20
CA GLU A 51 -11.26 7.29 19.12
C GLU A 51 -10.18 8.38 19.26
N ASN A 52 -9.54 8.48 20.43
CA ASN A 52 -8.45 9.42 20.70
C ASN A 52 -7.07 8.87 20.32
N HIS A 53 -7.03 7.63 19.78
CA HIS A 53 -5.82 6.91 19.42
C HIS A 53 -4.94 6.55 20.61
N ASN A 54 -5.54 6.36 21.80
CA ASN A 54 -4.82 5.80 22.94
C ASN A 54 -4.52 4.32 22.67
N LEU A 55 -3.35 3.87 23.08
CA LEU A 55 -2.85 2.52 22.86
C LEU A 55 -3.08 1.65 24.09
N ARG A 56 -3.26 0.35 23.85
CA ARG A 56 -3.32 -0.66 24.91
C ARG A 56 -2.04 -0.62 25.76
N GLU A 57 -2.19 -0.77 27.07
CA GLU A 57 -1.05 -0.84 28.00
C GLU A 57 -0.11 -2.00 27.65
N GLY A 58 1.19 -1.76 27.85
CA GLY A 58 2.25 -2.75 27.66
C GLY A 58 2.74 -2.92 26.22
N ILE A 59 2.24 -2.13 25.27
CA ILE A 59 2.73 -2.14 23.89
C ILE A 59 3.98 -1.28 23.78
N SER A 60 5.06 -1.87 23.26
CA SER A 60 6.31 -1.19 23.01
C SER A 60 6.45 -0.78 21.54
N LEU A 61 7.28 0.24 21.27
CA LEU A 61 7.67 0.57 19.90
C LEU A 61 8.29 -0.64 19.18
N ASP A 62 9.07 -1.46 19.88
CA ASP A 62 9.69 -2.66 19.33
C ASP A 62 8.66 -3.68 18.80
N ASP A 63 7.52 -3.83 19.47
CA ASP A 63 6.42 -4.67 18.98
C ASP A 63 5.86 -4.16 17.65
N ILE A 64 5.73 -2.84 17.52
CA ILE A 64 5.26 -2.20 16.28
C ILE A 64 6.28 -2.42 15.14
N ILE A 65 7.57 -2.26 15.45
CA ILE A 65 8.66 -2.46 14.49
C ILE A 65 8.74 -3.92 14.04
N LYS A 66 8.60 -4.88 14.96
CA LYS A 66 8.51 -6.31 14.63
C LYS A 66 7.34 -6.61 13.71
N LEU A 67 6.16 -6.04 13.97
CA LEU A 67 4.99 -6.22 13.12
C LEU A 67 5.22 -5.61 11.72
N TYR A 68 5.88 -4.46 11.64
CA TYR A 68 6.28 -3.85 10.36
C TYR A 68 7.20 -4.77 9.56
N TYR A 69 8.29 -5.26 10.14
CA TYR A 69 9.24 -6.11 9.43
C TYR A 69 8.65 -7.47 9.08
N PHE A 70 7.77 -8.02 9.93
CA PHE A 70 7.01 -9.22 9.59
C PHE A 70 6.19 -9.06 8.31
N ASP A 71 5.46 -7.94 8.15
CA ASP A 71 4.70 -7.65 6.93
C ASP A 71 5.63 -7.44 5.71
N VAL A 72 6.76 -6.75 5.90
CA VAL A 72 7.78 -6.59 4.85
C VAL A 72 8.30 -7.94 4.36
N ASP A 73 8.67 -8.82 5.29
CA ASP A 73 9.23 -10.14 4.98
C ASP A 73 8.19 -11.04 4.32
N LEU A 74 6.96 -11.04 4.83
CA LEU A 74 5.85 -11.77 4.24
C LEU A 74 5.58 -11.29 2.80
N ARG A 75 5.56 -9.98 2.56
CA ARG A 75 5.39 -9.41 1.22
C ARG A 75 6.52 -9.81 0.28
N ASN A 76 7.77 -9.79 0.77
CA ASN A 76 8.94 -10.18 -0.01
C ASN A 76 8.92 -11.67 -0.38
N LEU A 77 8.46 -12.52 0.54
CA LEU A 77 8.31 -13.96 0.30
C LEU A 77 7.22 -14.22 -0.73
N LEU A 78 6.01 -13.69 -0.51
CA LEU A 78 4.85 -13.91 -1.38
C LEU A 78 5.03 -13.28 -2.75
N GLY A 79 5.70 -12.13 -2.84
CA GLY A 79 5.91 -11.41 -4.09
C GLY A 79 6.57 -12.26 -5.17
N LYS A 80 7.52 -13.13 -4.80
CA LYS A 80 8.19 -14.04 -5.74
C LYS A 80 7.23 -15.04 -6.38
N TYR A 81 6.29 -15.57 -5.59
CA TYR A 81 5.31 -16.55 -6.06
C TYR A 81 4.16 -15.88 -6.82
N LEU A 82 3.66 -14.75 -6.32
CA LEU A 82 2.63 -13.97 -6.97
C LEU A 82 3.07 -13.52 -8.36
N TYR A 83 4.34 -13.12 -8.54
CA TYR A 83 4.89 -12.78 -9.84
C TYR A 83 4.82 -13.95 -10.84
N ARG A 84 5.18 -15.17 -10.42
CA ARG A 84 5.08 -16.36 -11.30
C ARG A 84 3.64 -16.67 -11.67
N ILE A 85 2.72 -16.59 -10.71
CA ILE A 85 1.29 -16.83 -10.91
C ILE A 85 0.73 -15.81 -11.90
N GLU A 86 1.05 -14.53 -11.74
CA GLU A 86 0.59 -13.46 -12.61
C GLU A 86 1.10 -13.61 -14.06
N VAL A 87 2.40 -13.90 -14.25
CA VAL A 87 2.96 -14.13 -15.59
C VAL A 87 2.26 -15.31 -16.27
N HIS A 88 2.03 -16.40 -15.53
CA HIS A 88 1.32 -17.56 -16.05
C HIS A 88 -0.13 -17.19 -16.40
N PHE A 89 -0.84 -16.53 -15.49
CA PHE A 89 -2.23 -16.11 -15.70
C PHE A 89 -2.37 -15.20 -16.92
N ARG A 90 -1.51 -14.17 -17.06
CA ARG A 90 -1.49 -13.30 -18.25
C ARG A 90 -1.29 -14.10 -19.52
N THR A 91 -0.36 -15.06 -19.51
CA THR A 91 -0.09 -15.92 -20.66
C THR A 91 -1.31 -16.77 -21.03
N GLN A 92 -1.99 -17.36 -20.05
CA GLN A 92 -3.20 -18.16 -20.29
C GLN A 92 -4.34 -17.31 -20.86
N VAL A 93 -4.59 -16.14 -20.27
CA VAL A 93 -5.61 -15.20 -20.77
C VAL A 93 -5.30 -14.80 -22.21
N VAL A 94 -4.06 -14.39 -22.49
CA VAL A 94 -3.68 -13.99 -23.85
C VAL A 94 -3.84 -15.15 -24.83
N TYR A 95 -3.36 -16.34 -24.48
CA TYR A 95 -3.47 -17.52 -25.34
C TYR A 95 -4.92 -17.89 -25.64
N HIS A 96 -5.76 -18.08 -24.62
CA HIS A 96 -7.13 -18.54 -24.81
C HIS A 96 -7.99 -17.50 -25.52
N VAL A 97 -7.88 -16.22 -25.16
CA VAL A 97 -8.69 -15.16 -25.79
C VAL A 97 -8.24 -14.91 -27.23
N SER A 98 -6.93 -14.92 -27.52
CA SER A 98 -6.44 -14.74 -28.89
C SER A 98 -6.87 -15.89 -29.81
N ASN A 99 -6.86 -17.13 -29.32
CA ASN A 99 -7.30 -18.29 -30.10
C ASN A 99 -8.82 -18.39 -30.22
N HIS A 100 -9.59 -17.79 -29.31
CA HIS A 100 -11.04 -17.68 -29.46
C HIS A 100 -11.43 -16.60 -30.48
N TYR A 101 -10.72 -15.46 -30.49
CA TYR A 101 -10.98 -14.33 -31.38
C TYR A 101 -9.91 -14.21 -32.48
N LEU A 102 -9.79 -15.24 -33.32
CA LEU A 102 -8.77 -15.32 -34.39
C LEU A 102 -8.78 -14.13 -35.37
N GLN A 103 -9.95 -13.52 -35.58
CA GLN A 103 -10.12 -12.38 -36.49
C GLN A 103 -9.92 -11.01 -35.81
N SER A 104 -9.65 -10.98 -34.49
CA SER A 104 -9.41 -9.76 -33.72
C SER A 104 -8.05 -9.87 -33.02
N PRO A 105 -6.93 -9.67 -33.74
CA PRO A 105 -5.58 -9.75 -33.16
C PRO A 105 -5.35 -8.68 -32.06
N THR A 106 -6.17 -7.63 -32.05
CA THR A 106 -6.17 -6.56 -31.05
C THR A 106 -7.37 -6.64 -30.11
N TRP A 107 -7.86 -7.86 -29.82
CA TRP A 107 -9.04 -8.10 -28.96
C TRP A 107 -8.98 -7.39 -27.59
N PHE A 108 -7.78 -7.13 -27.06
CA PHE A 108 -7.59 -6.42 -25.79
C PHE A 108 -8.02 -4.94 -25.83
N ASN A 109 -8.21 -4.39 -27.03
CA ASN A 109 -8.72 -3.05 -27.29
C ASN A 109 -10.08 -3.09 -28.03
N ASP A 110 -10.73 -4.25 -28.07
CA ASP A 110 -12.02 -4.44 -28.74
C ASP A 110 -13.15 -4.36 -27.70
N PRO A 111 -14.06 -3.36 -27.78
CA PRO A 111 -15.15 -3.20 -26.83
C PRO A 111 -16.18 -4.35 -26.86
N ARG A 112 -16.12 -5.23 -27.86
CA ARG A 112 -16.94 -6.45 -27.93
C ARG A 112 -16.37 -7.58 -27.08
N VAL A 113 -15.08 -7.53 -26.76
CA VAL A 113 -14.36 -8.57 -25.99
C VAL A 113 -14.03 -8.08 -24.58
N VAL A 114 -13.62 -6.82 -24.45
CA VAL A 114 -13.23 -6.20 -23.18
C VAL A 114 -14.21 -5.09 -22.82
N HIS A 115 -14.56 -5.00 -21.53
CA HIS A 115 -15.50 -4.01 -21.00
C HIS A 115 -15.13 -2.57 -21.42
N ALA A 116 -16.00 -1.90 -22.19
CA ALA A 116 -15.69 -0.63 -22.84
C ALA A 116 -15.22 0.51 -21.89
N PRO A 117 -15.78 0.68 -20.68
CA PRO A 117 -15.26 1.64 -19.69
C PRO A 117 -13.81 1.38 -19.24
N PHE A 118 -13.32 0.15 -19.35
CA PHE A 118 -11.90 -0.16 -19.09
C PHE A 118 -11.02 0.33 -20.24
N ILE A 119 -11.41 0.06 -21.49
CA ILE A 119 -10.69 0.48 -22.69
C ILE A 119 -10.49 2.00 -22.74
N GLN A 120 -11.54 2.77 -22.41
CA GLN A 120 -11.50 4.24 -22.38
C GLN A 120 -10.48 4.81 -21.38
N LYS A 121 -10.06 4.02 -20.38
CA LYS A 121 -9.02 4.40 -19.42
C LYS A 121 -7.61 4.10 -19.91
N LEU A 122 -7.43 3.18 -20.87
CA LEU A 122 -6.12 2.77 -21.38
C LEU A 122 -5.24 3.94 -21.83
N PRO A 123 -5.71 4.92 -22.64
CA PRO A 123 -4.87 6.03 -23.08
C PRO A 123 -4.28 6.85 -21.92
N LYS A 124 -5.05 7.01 -20.83
CA LYS A 124 -4.62 7.72 -19.62
C LYS A 124 -3.59 6.92 -18.82
N ILE A 125 -3.73 5.60 -18.79
CA ILE A 125 -2.79 4.70 -18.10
C ILE A 125 -1.41 4.76 -18.77
N TYR A 126 -1.36 4.75 -20.10
CA TYR A 126 -0.08 4.75 -20.85
C TYR A 126 0.59 6.13 -20.96
N THR A 127 -0.15 7.23 -20.80
CA THR A 127 0.43 8.60 -20.81
C THR A 127 0.93 9.06 -19.44
N ILE A 128 0.36 8.58 -18.34
CA ILE A 128 0.73 8.99 -16.97
C ILE A 128 1.84 8.10 -16.40
N ASN A 129 1.98 6.86 -16.87
CA ASN A 129 2.90 5.88 -16.28
C ASN A 129 3.67 5.08 -17.32
N LEU A 130 4.83 5.61 -17.74
CA LEU A 130 5.87 4.83 -18.41
C LEU A 130 6.72 4.01 -17.41
N ASN A 131 6.09 3.44 -16.39
CA ASN A 131 6.70 2.45 -15.51
C ASN A 131 5.80 1.21 -15.49
N LEU A 132 6.18 0.19 -16.27
CA LEU A 132 5.51 -1.11 -16.45
C LEU A 132 5.22 -1.88 -15.14
N LYS A 133 5.69 -1.41 -13.97
CA LYS A 133 5.39 -1.98 -12.66
C LYS A 133 3.95 -1.74 -12.16
N MET A 134 3.18 -0.85 -12.79
CA MET A 134 1.89 -0.42 -12.25
C MET A 134 0.73 -1.41 -12.44
N PHE A 135 0.74 -2.23 -13.49
CA PHE A 135 -0.29 -3.25 -13.70
C PHE A 135 -0.29 -4.32 -12.59
N LEU A 136 0.88 -4.60 -12.02
CA LEU A 136 1.04 -5.45 -10.83
C LEU A 136 0.52 -4.77 -9.57
N TYR A 137 0.94 -3.52 -9.35
CA TYR A 137 0.65 -2.81 -8.11
C TYR A 137 -0.84 -2.57 -7.92
N GLU A 138 -1.60 -2.25 -8.98
CA GLU A 138 -3.05 -2.08 -8.82
C GLU A 138 -3.75 -3.41 -8.48
N ILE A 139 -3.45 -4.51 -9.17
CA ILE A 139 -4.14 -5.80 -8.94
C ILE A 139 -3.71 -6.44 -7.60
N ILE A 140 -2.44 -6.34 -7.22
CA ILE A 140 -1.94 -6.91 -5.95
C ILE A 140 -2.27 -6.01 -4.75
N MET A 141 -2.16 -4.67 -4.88
CA MET A 141 -2.53 -3.78 -3.78
C MET A 141 -4.05 -3.72 -3.57
N LEU A 142 -4.87 -3.83 -4.62
CA LEU A 142 -6.34 -3.91 -4.43
C LEU A 142 -6.71 -5.17 -3.65
N ASN A 143 -6.07 -6.32 -3.87
CA ASN A 143 -6.45 -7.56 -3.17
C ASN A 143 -5.88 -7.65 -1.74
N ILE A 144 -4.70 -7.10 -1.46
CA ILE A 144 -4.14 -7.11 -0.08
C ILE A 144 -4.83 -6.05 0.80
N LEU A 145 -5.19 -4.87 0.26
CA LEU A 145 -5.94 -3.87 1.02
C LEU A 145 -7.38 -4.30 1.29
N THR A 146 -8.02 -5.07 0.39
CA THR A 146 -9.42 -5.50 0.58
C THR A 146 -9.59 -6.46 1.76
N ILE A 147 -8.55 -7.20 2.14
CA ILE A 147 -8.58 -8.10 3.31
C ILE A 147 -8.44 -7.34 4.64
N SER A 148 -7.89 -6.12 4.63
CA SER A 148 -7.74 -5.27 5.83
C SER A 148 -8.88 -4.23 5.98
N MET A 149 -9.75 -4.07 4.99
CA MET A 149 -10.80 -3.04 4.95
C MET A 149 -12.13 -3.49 5.58
N HIS A 150 -12.14 -3.78 6.88
CA HIS A 150 -13.38 -3.87 7.67
C HIS A 150 -13.49 -2.73 8.70
N ARG A 151 -13.66 -1.49 8.20
CA ARG A 151 -14.51 -0.39 8.73
C ARG A 151 -14.04 0.99 8.18
N PRO A 152 -14.93 1.82 7.60
CA PRO A 152 -14.53 3.10 7.03
C PRO A 152 -14.63 4.24 8.05
N GLY A 153 -13.49 4.87 8.38
CA GLY A 153 -13.40 6.15 9.11
C GLY A 153 -12.68 7.23 8.29
N LYS A 154 -13.08 8.50 8.42
CA LYS A 154 -12.82 9.69 7.56
C LYS A 154 -11.34 10.05 7.21
N ARG A 155 -10.34 9.20 7.50
CA ARG A 155 -8.90 9.43 7.25
C ARG A 155 -8.43 9.05 5.82
N TRP A 156 -9.30 8.44 5.01
CA TRP A 156 -8.95 7.81 3.72
C TRP A 156 -8.59 8.74 2.56
N ASN A 157 -8.92 10.04 2.62
CA ASN A 157 -8.63 10.95 1.49
C ASN A 157 -7.15 11.36 1.36
N PHE A 158 -6.33 11.17 2.39
CA PHE A 158 -4.91 11.57 2.37
C PHE A 158 -4.00 10.50 1.73
N LEU A 159 -4.39 9.22 1.81
CA LEU A 159 -3.70 8.09 1.16
C LEU A 159 -3.69 8.17 -0.37
N HIS A 160 -4.69 8.84 -0.94
CA HIS A 160 -4.67 9.13 -2.38
C HIS A 160 -3.56 10.11 -2.75
N LEU A 161 -3.12 11.01 -1.87
CA LEU A 161 -2.14 12.05 -2.17
C LEU A 161 -0.67 11.57 -2.02
N VAL A 162 -0.37 10.77 -0.99
CA VAL A 162 1.01 10.29 -0.74
C VAL A 162 1.45 9.26 -1.79
N ARG A 163 0.50 8.59 -2.45
CA ARG A 163 0.76 7.69 -3.60
C ARG A 163 1.27 8.42 -4.85
N TYR A 164 1.14 9.75 -4.93
CA TYR A 164 1.56 10.56 -6.09
C TYR A 164 2.84 11.35 -5.90
N ILE A 165 3.56 11.22 -4.78
CA ILE A 165 4.88 11.86 -4.65
C ILE A 165 5.86 11.00 -5.46
N PRO A 166 6.30 11.45 -6.66
CA PRO A 166 7.30 10.71 -7.41
C PRO A 166 8.58 10.77 -6.60
N PHE A 167 9.19 9.61 -6.34
CA PHE A 167 10.56 9.52 -5.86
C PHE A 167 11.42 10.47 -6.71
N LEU A 168 12.01 11.45 -6.02
CA LEU A 168 13.03 12.34 -6.54
C LEU A 168 14.07 11.51 -7.31
N LYS A 169 14.25 11.85 -8.58
CA LYS A 169 15.45 11.49 -9.33
C LYS A 169 16.65 12.10 -8.59
N ILE A 170 17.57 11.27 -8.15
CA ILE A 170 19.00 11.56 -8.36
C ILE A 170 19.30 11.12 -9.79
#